data_AF-A0A1B0ALM0-F1
#
_entry.id   AF-A0A1B0ALM0-F1
#
_cell.length_a   1.000
_cell.length_b   1.000
_cell.length_c   1.000
_cell.angle_alpha   90.00
_cell.angle_beta   90.00
_cell.angle_gamma   90.00
#
_symmetry.space_group_name_H-M   'P 1'
#
loop_
_entity.id
_entity.type
_entity.pdbx_description
1 polymer ?
#
loop_
_entity_poly.entity_id
_entity_poly.type
_entity_poly.pdbx_seq_one_letter_code
_entity_poly.pdbx_strand_id
1 'polypeptide(L)' 'MLHLSERYDEPADMSCIDELPPTKILWATKEPSGRVIFLIQCREALGAHVVDAEDAKVLWPQLIIRFYEKV' A
#
# COMPACT_ATOMS: atom_id res chain seq x y z
N MET A 1 27.85 6.93 -13.30
CA MET A 1 27.03 8.15 -13.12
C MET A 1 25.58 7.73 -13.34
N LEU A 2 24.87 7.39 -12.26
CA LEU A 2 23.48 6.95 -12.33
C LEU A 2 22.63 8.17 -12.02
N HIS A 3 21.81 8.59 -12.99
CA HIS A 3 20.85 9.68 -12.83
C HIS A 3 19.85 9.29 -11.74
N LEU A 4 19.98 9.90 -10.55
CA LEU A 4 18.87 10.00 -9.61
C LEU A 4 17.86 10.97 -10.21
N SER A 5 16.86 10.45 -10.93
CA SER A 5 15.71 11.24 -11.31
C SER A 5 14.84 11.45 -10.09
N GLU A 6 14.92 12.66 -9.57
CA GLU A 6 13.90 13.37 -8.80
C GLU A 6 12.49 12.97 -9.27
N ARG A 7 11.72 12.32 -8.39
CA ARG A 7 10.24 12.35 -8.37
C ARG A 7 9.73 11.65 -7.11
N TYR A 8 9.88 12.33 -5.98
CA TYR A 8 9.09 12.09 -4.77
C TYR A 8 8.23 13.33 -4.58
N ASP A 9 7.06 13.35 -5.24
CA ASP A 9 5.88 14.19 -4.95
C ASP A 9 4.80 13.94 -6.01
N GLU A 10 4.56 12.68 -6.37
CA GLU A 10 3.26 12.33 -6.95
C GLU A 10 2.35 12.00 -5.77
N PRO A 11 1.17 12.64 -5.62
CA PRO A 11 0.24 12.25 -4.58
C PRO A 11 -0.03 10.76 -4.77
N ALA A 12 0.14 9.98 -3.70
CA ALA A 12 -0.21 8.57 -3.71
C ALA A 12 -1.63 8.47 -4.30
N ASP A 13 -1.78 7.75 -5.40
CA ASP A 13 -3.06 7.61 -6.07
C ASP A 13 -4.07 6.98 -5.10
N MET A 14 -4.90 7.85 -4.50
CA MET A 14 -5.89 7.50 -3.48
C MET A 14 -7.19 6.99 -4.11
N SER A 15 -7.23 6.70 -5.41
CA SER A 15 -8.39 6.10 -6.08
C SER A 15 -8.85 4.79 -5.43
N CYS A 16 -7.96 4.08 -4.73
CA CYS A 16 -8.30 2.89 -3.95
C CYS A 16 -9.08 3.17 -2.65
N ILE A 17 -9.16 4.43 -2.20
CA ILE A 17 -9.81 4.83 -0.95
C ILE A 17 -11.26 5.27 -1.19
N ASP A 18 -11.52 6.01 -2.27
CA ASP A 18 -12.80 6.72 -2.43
C ASP A 18 -13.89 5.91 -3.16
N GLU A 19 -13.54 4.92 -3.99
CA GLU A 19 -14.55 4.27 -4.84
C GLU A 19 -14.75 2.77 -4.59
N LEU A 20 -13.73 2.01 -4.20
CA LEU A 20 -13.82 0.54 -4.10
C LEU A 20 -12.87 -0.06 -3.05
N PRO A 21 -13.34 -0.92 -2.12
CA PRO A 21 -12.52 -1.47 -1.05
C PRO A 21 -11.45 -2.45 -1.58
N PRO A 22 -10.25 -2.49 -0.98
CA PRO A 22 -9.16 -3.38 -1.38
C PRO A 22 -9.48 -4.85 -1.10
N THR A 23 -8.86 -5.71 -1.89
CA THR A 23 -9.15 -7.17 -1.87
C THR A 23 -8.14 -7.97 -1.05
N LYS A 24 -6.85 -7.66 -1.21
CA LYS A 24 -5.75 -8.36 -0.53
C LYS A 24 -4.50 -7.49 -0.42
N ILE A 25 -3.73 -7.74 0.63
CA ILE A 25 -2.33 -7.31 0.70
C ILE A 25 -1.50 -8.36 -0.02
N LEU A 26 -0.75 -7.94 -1.02
CA LEU A 26 0.14 -8.80 -1.80
C LEU A 26 1.49 -8.96 -1.12
N TRP A 27 1.99 -7.86 -0.54
CA TRP A 27 3.31 -7.82 0.03
C TRP A 27 3.44 -6.71 1.08
N ALA A 28 4.44 -6.84 1.94
CA ALA A 28 4.80 -5.85 2.95
C ALA A 28 6.31 -5.70 3.01
N THR A 29 6.79 -4.49 3.23
CA THR A 29 8.21 -4.23 3.50
C THR A 29 8.43 -3.10 4.46
N LYS A 30 9.64 -3.06 5.02
CA LYS A 30 10.12 -2.00 5.88
C LYS A 30 11.18 -1.19 5.12
N GLU A 31 10.90 0.08 4.93
CA GLU A 31 11.84 1.02 4.34
C GLU A 31 13.01 1.31 5.30
N PRO A 32 14.15 1.82 4.79
CA PRO A 32 15.27 2.24 5.65
C PRO A 32 14.89 3.29 6.70
N SER A 33 13.87 4.10 6.43
CA SER A 33 13.28 5.07 7.37
C SER A 33 12.62 4.41 8.59
N GLY A 34 12.40 3.09 8.54
CA GLY A 34 11.66 2.33 9.53
C GLY A 34 10.16 2.25 9.25
N ARG A 35 9.64 2.98 8.26
CA ARG A 35 8.24 2.93 7.84
C ARG A 35 7.90 1.59 7.21
N VAL A 36 6.71 1.10 7.50
CA VAL A 36 6.17 -0.13 6.88
C VAL A 36 5.20 0.29 5.81
N ILE A 37 5.35 -0.29 4.62
CA ILE A 37 4.44 -0.07 3.49
C ILE A 37 3.88 -1.39 3.00
N PHE A 38 2.65 -1.35 2.52
CA PHE A 38 1.94 -2.48 1.95
C PHE A 38 1.75 -2.29 0.46
N LEU A 39 1.94 -3.36 -0.32
CA LEU A 39 1.43 -3.43 -1.67
C LEU A 39 0.03 -4.05 -1.62
N ILE A 40 -1.00 -3.25 -1.89
CA ILE A 40 -2.40 -3.63 -1.76
C ILE A 40 -3.02 -3.76 -3.15
N GLN A 41 -3.62 -4.91 -3.43
CA GLN A 41 -4.42 -5.12 -4.63
C GLN A 41 -5.80 -4.48 -4.46
N CYS A 42 -6.00 -3.38 -5.17
CA CYS A 42 -7.32 -2.84 -5.46
C CYS A 42 -7.93 -3.71 -6.57
N ARG A 43 -9.23 -3.60 -6.92
CA ARG A 43 -9.86 -4.52 -7.92
C ARG A 43 -8.96 -4.77 -9.13
N GLU A 44 -9.02 -5.96 -9.74
CA GLU A 44 -8.07 -6.42 -10.79
C GLU A 44 -7.79 -5.40 -11.90
N ALA A 45 -8.77 -4.55 -12.25
CA ALA A 45 -8.64 -3.50 -13.26
C ALA A 45 -7.78 -2.28 -12.83
N LEU A 46 -7.68 -2.00 -11.52
CA LEU A 46 -6.92 -0.87 -10.97
C LEU A 46 -5.48 -1.25 -10.60
N GLY A 47 -5.17 -2.56 -10.53
CA GLY A 47 -3.85 -3.02 -10.17
C GLY A 47 -3.56 -2.87 -8.67
N ALA A 48 -2.27 -2.80 -8.34
CA ALA A 48 -1.79 -2.77 -6.96
C ALA A 48 -1.16 -1.43 -6.61
N HIS A 49 -1.47 -0.94 -5.41
CA HIS A 49 -1.04 0.37 -4.91
C HIS A 49 -0.18 0.20 -3.66
N VAL A 50 0.80 1.09 -3.50
CA VAL A 50 1.60 1.17 -2.28
C VAL A 50 0.87 2.07 -1.29
N VAL A 51 0.64 1.56 -0.08
CA VAL A 51 -0.07 2.26 0.99
C VAL A 51 0.75 2.20 2.27
N ASP A 52 0.79 3.31 3.02
CA ASP A 52 1.42 3.34 4.34
C ASP A 52 0.68 2.41 5.31
N ALA A 53 1.43 1.72 6.16
CA ALA A 53 0.83 0.81 7.13
C ALA A 53 -0.06 1.52 8.14
N GLU A 54 0.24 2.76 8.54
CA GLU A 54 -0.60 3.51 9.47
C GLU A 54 -1.95 3.86 8.83
N ASP A 55 -1.96 4.27 7.57
CA ASP A 55 -3.20 4.55 6.83
C ASP A 55 -4.03 3.27 6.64
N ALA A 56 -3.38 2.17 6.24
CA ALA A 56 -4.06 0.90 6.01
C ALA A 56 -4.66 0.30 7.30
N LYS A 57 -4.06 0.54 8.47
CA LYS A 57 -4.63 0.14 9.77
C LYS A 57 -5.92 0.88 10.09
N VAL A 58 -6.02 2.14 9.71
CA VAL A 58 -7.22 2.97 9.94
C VAL A 58 -8.31 2.60 8.95
N LEU A 59 -7.97 2.52 7.67
CA LEU A 59 -8.94 2.31 6.59
C LEU A 59 -9.42 0.86 6.53
N TRP A 60 -8.52 -0.11 6.70
CA TRP A 60 -8.81 -1.53 6.48
C TRP A 60 -8.18 -2.45 7.54
N PRO A 61 -8.46 -2.25 8.83
CA PRO A 61 -7.83 -3.00 9.93
C PRO A 61 -7.99 -4.52 9.79
N GLN A 62 -9.17 -4.97 9.34
CA GLN A 62 -9.46 -6.40 9.13
C GLN A 62 -8.63 -7.00 8.00
N LEU A 63 -8.24 -6.21 7.00
CA LEU A 63 -7.38 -6.67 5.92
C LEU A 63 -5.95 -6.89 6.43
N ILE A 64 -5.45 -5.97 7.26
CA ILE A 64 -4.13 -6.07 7.91
C ILE A 64 -4.06 -7.29 8.83
N ILE A 65 -5.06 -7.49 9.70
CA ILE A 65 -5.11 -8.62 10.63
C ILE A 65 -5.03 -9.94 9.86
N ARG A 66 -5.89 -10.12 8.84
CA ARG A 66 -5.91 -11.34 8.02
C ARG A 66 -4.62 -11.58 7.25
N PHE A 67 -3.90 -10.53 6.88
CA PHE A 67 -2.61 -10.66 6.22
C PHE A 67 -1.57 -11.27 7.17
N TYR A 68 -1.52 -10.81 8.42
CA TYR A 68 -0.61 -11.35 9.42
C TYR A 68 -1.03 -12.73 9.96
N GLU A 69 -2.31 -13.05 10.02
CA GLU A 69 -2.80 -14.38 10.44
C GLU A 69 -2.44 -15.52 9.48
N LYS A 70 -2.17 -15.21 8.21
CA LYS A 70 -1.79 -16.19 7.18
C LYS A 70 -0.31 -16.58 7.24
N VAL A 71 0.48 -15.91 8.06
CA VAL A 71 1.93 -16.13 8.21
C VAL A 71 2.18 -17.20 9.27
#